data_AF-A0A4Y2FMT3-F1
#
_entry.id   AF-A0A4Y2FMT3-F1
#
_cell.length_a   1.000
_cell.length_b   1.000
_cell.length_c   1.000
_cell.angle_alpha   90.00
_cell.angle_beta   90.00
_cell.angle_gamma   90.00
#
_symmetry.space_group_name_H-M   'P 1'
#
loop_
_entity.id
_entity.type
_entity.pdbx_description
1 polymer ?
#
loop_
_entity_poly.entity_id
_entity_poly.type
_entity_poly.pdbx_seq_one_letter_code
_entity_poly.pdbx_strand_id
1 'polypeptide(L)'
;MVYNILDTVPEQLVGNTDNLYFVLDGGSLIHHVIWSKQETFGDVYTTYMSYIKRHYSDEVTVFFLDRYTESSVNTKVIERQRRRMKRTSREIIFNESTVLLDPQRQFLSNLVNKERFISQTR
;
A
#
# COMPACT_ATOMS: atom_id res chain seq x y z
N MET A 1 3.35 -20.60 3.34
CA MET A 1 3.91 -20.04 4.59
C MET A 1 5.21 -19.34 4.20
N VAL A 2 5.14 -18.04 3.93
CA VAL A 2 6.32 -17.20 3.62
C VAL A 2 6.08 -15.84 4.28
N TYR A 3 6.10 -15.85 5.61
CA TYR A 3 6.31 -14.65 6.41
C TYR A 3 7.74 -14.76 6.91
N ASN A 4 8.46 -13.63 7.00
CA ASN A 4 9.81 -13.46 7.57
C ASN A 4 10.97 -13.34 6.55
N ILE A 5 10.93 -12.34 5.67
CA ILE A 5 12.17 -11.82 5.05
C ILE A 5 12.36 -10.31 5.30
N LEU A 6 11.35 -9.59 5.82
CA LEU A 6 11.46 -8.14 6.05
C LEU A 6 11.68 -7.71 7.51
N ASP A 7 11.78 -8.67 8.45
CA ASP A 7 12.05 -8.37 9.87
C ASP A 7 13.54 -8.48 10.25
N THR A 8 14.43 -8.43 9.27
CA THR A 8 15.86 -8.21 9.55
C THR A 8 16.27 -6.90 8.92
N VAL A 9 16.00 -5.81 9.64
CA VAL A 9 16.83 -4.61 9.53
C VAL A 9 18.26 -5.09 9.75
N PRO A 10 19.18 -4.96 8.78
CA PRO A 10 20.58 -5.14 9.11
C PRO A 10 20.91 -4.00 10.07
N GLU A 11 21.26 -4.34 11.31
CA GLU A 11 22.01 -3.43 12.17
C GLU A 11 23.09 -2.78 11.30
N GLN A 12 23.02 -1.45 11.22
CA GLN A 12 23.97 -0.54 10.56
C GLN A 12 25.02 -1.24 9.70
N LEU A 13 24.78 -1.32 8.39
CA LEU A 13 25.86 -1.53 7.44
C LEU A 13 26.76 -0.30 7.48
N VAL A 14 27.76 -0.35 8.36
CA VAL A 14 28.93 0.52 8.35
C VAL A 14 29.70 0.20 7.07
N GLY A 15 29.37 0.91 6.00
CA GLY A 15 29.99 0.71 4.69
C GLY A 15 29.35 1.62 3.65
N ASN A 16 29.92 2.82 3.49
CA ASN A 16 29.70 3.80 2.43
C ASN A 16 28.25 3.89 1.86
N THR A 17 27.40 4.65 2.55
CA THR A 17 25.94 4.72 2.39
C THR A 17 25.48 5.76 1.36
N ASP A 18 26.06 5.77 0.17
CA ASP A 18 25.60 6.66 -0.89
C ASP A 18 24.62 5.88 -1.80
N ASN A 19 23.32 6.06 -1.51
CA ASN A 19 22.15 5.63 -2.28
C ASN A 19 21.72 4.15 -2.18
N LEU A 20 21.12 3.78 -1.05
CA LEU A 20 20.30 2.57 -0.93
C LEU A 20 18.89 2.80 -1.51
N TYR A 21 18.58 2.16 -2.64
CA TYR A 21 17.24 2.18 -3.23
C TYR A 21 16.37 1.06 -2.65
N PHE A 22 15.31 1.42 -1.92
CA PHE A 22 14.32 0.46 -1.41
C PHE A 22 13.17 0.30 -2.41
N VAL A 23 12.94 -0.93 -2.88
CA VAL A 23 11.75 -1.29 -3.66
C VAL A 23 10.71 -1.89 -2.71
N LEU A 24 9.67 -1.12 -2.39
CA LEU A 24 8.57 -1.56 -1.55
C LEU A 24 7.42 -2.08 -2.41
N ASP A 25 6.86 -3.25 -2.05
CA ASP A 25 5.58 -3.69 -2.62
C ASP A 25 4.45 -2.83 -2.04
N GLY A 26 3.97 -1.86 -2.83
CA GLY A 26 2.88 -1.00 -2.43
C GLY A 26 1.58 -1.75 -2.06
N GLY A 27 1.35 -2.95 -2.60
CA GLY A 27 0.22 -3.78 -2.22
C GLY A 27 0.32 -4.37 -0.81
N SER A 28 1.54 -4.59 -0.31
CA SER A 28 1.79 -5.01 1.07
C SER A 28 1.77 -3.81 2.01
N LEU A 29 2.40 -2.70 1.61
CA LEU A 29 2.58 -1.52 2.45
C LEU A 29 1.25 -0.88 2.89
N ILE A 30 0.23 -0.89 2.02
CA ILE A 30 -1.14 -0.43 2.36
C ILE A 30 -1.84 -1.26 3.44
N HIS A 31 -1.35 -2.45 3.77
CA HIS A 31 -1.86 -3.29 4.85
C HIS A 31 -1.10 -3.13 6.18
N HIS A 32 0.09 -2.52 6.15
CA HIS A 32 0.92 -2.31 7.34
C HIS A 32 0.53 -1.05 8.11
N VAL A 33 0.13 0.01 7.40
CA VAL A 33 -0.31 1.27 8.02
C VAL A 33 -1.77 1.13 8.43
N ILE A 34 -2.03 1.06 9.74
CA ILE A 34 -3.38 0.94 10.30
C ILE A 34 -4.05 2.31 10.29
N TRP A 35 -5.28 2.40 9.78
CA TRP A 35 -6.06 3.63 9.76
C TRP A 35 -6.85 3.80 11.06
N SER A 36 -6.81 4.99 11.66
CA SER A 36 -7.68 5.31 12.78
C SER A 36 -9.11 5.56 12.28
N LYS A 37 -10.10 5.40 13.17
CA LYS A 37 -11.48 5.77 12.83
C LYS A 37 -11.55 7.29 12.68
N GLN A 38 -12.22 7.76 11.63
CA GLN A 38 -12.48 9.17 11.34
C GLN A 38 -11.28 9.99 10.83
N GLU A 39 -10.23 9.35 10.32
CA GLU A 39 -9.17 10.05 9.60
C GLU A 39 -9.63 10.47 8.20
N THR A 40 -9.16 11.64 7.74
CA THR A 40 -9.29 12.03 6.34
C THR A 40 -8.31 11.24 5.47
N PHE A 41 -8.57 11.15 4.17
CA PHE A 41 -7.60 10.53 3.25
C PHE A 41 -6.23 11.22 3.31
N GLY A 42 -6.19 12.55 3.49
CA GLY A 42 -4.94 13.31 3.67
C GLY A 42 -4.18 12.91 4.94
N ASP A 43 -4.89 12.69 6.06
CA ASP A 43 -4.27 12.23 7.31
C ASP A 43 -3.68 10.82 7.15
N VAL A 44 -4.43 9.93 6.49
CA VAL A 44 -3.98 8.57 6.18
C VAL A 44 -2.74 8.61 5.28
N TYR A 45 -2.75 9.47 4.26
CA TYR A 45 -1.62 9.66 3.35
C TYR A 45 -0.38 10.18 4.10
N THR A 46 -0.56 11.17 4.97
CA THR A 46 0.52 11.74 5.78
C THR A 46 1.11 10.69 6.73
N THR A 47 0.26 9.86 7.33
CA THR A 47 0.70 8.75 8.19
C THR A 47 1.50 7.73 7.38
N TYR A 48 1.07 7.42 6.16
CA TYR A 48 1.76 6.51 5.25
C TYR A 48 3.15 7.04 4.85
N MET A 49 3.23 8.31 4.47
CA MET A 49 4.50 8.96 4.15
C MET A 49 5.44 9.01 5.35
N SER A 50 4.91 9.30 6.53
CA SER A 50 5.67 9.29 7.78
C SER A 50 6.20 7.89 8.12
N TYR A 51 5.40 6.84 7.88
CA TYR A 51 5.81 5.45 8.06
C TYR A 51 6.98 5.09 7.12
N ILE A 52 6.87 5.43 5.84
CA ILE A 52 7.94 5.15 4.86
C ILE A 52 9.23 5.84 5.27
N LYS A 53 9.17 7.14 5.56
CA LYS A 53 10.35 7.93 5.96
C LYS A 53 11.01 7.36 7.22
N ARG A 54 10.20 6.96 8.21
CA ARG A 54 10.69 6.41 9.48
C ARG A 54 11.36 5.04 9.32
N HIS A 55 10.86 4.19 8.43
CA HIS A 55 11.29 2.79 8.33
C HIS A 55 12.31 2.53 7.21
N TYR A 56 12.35 3.37 6.17
CA TYR A 56 13.12 3.10 4.96
C TYR A 56 14.04 4.26 4.51
N SER A 57 14.01 5.42 5.17
CA SER A 57 14.78 6.65 4.86
C SER A 57 14.04 7.68 3.96
N ASP A 58 14.61 8.87 3.82
CA ASP A 58 13.97 10.02 3.14
C ASP A 58 14.04 9.92 1.60
N GLU A 59 15.01 9.15 1.07
CA GLU A 59 15.20 8.92 -0.38
C GLU A 59 14.57 7.61 -0.87
N VAL A 60 13.36 7.28 -0.40
CA VAL A 60 12.69 6.02 -0.78
C VAL A 60 11.80 6.24 -1.98
N THR A 61 12.09 5.53 -3.08
CA THR A 61 11.18 5.45 -4.23
C THR A 61 10.18 4.30 -4.02
N VAL A 62 8.95 4.63 -3.64
CA VAL A 62 7.89 3.63 -3.46
C VAL A 62 7.31 3.22 -4.82
N PHE A 63 7.50 1.95 -5.20
CA PHE A 63 6.90 1.39 -6.41
C PHE A 63 5.59 0.65 -6.09
N PHE A 64 4.46 1.27 -6.42
CA PHE A 64 3.16 0.58 -6.38
C PHE A 64 3.00 -0.34 -7.61
N LEU A 65 3.56 -1.54 -7.55
CA LEU A 65 3.46 -2.58 -8.57
C LEU A 65 2.11 -3.32 -8.52
N ASP A 66 1.00 -2.65 -8.86
CA ASP A 66 -0.29 -3.32 -9.16
C ASP A 66 -0.75 -3.15 -10.61
N ARG A 67 0.11 -2.57 -11.46
CA ARG A 67 -0.21 -2.25 -12.86
C ARG A 67 0.11 -3.38 -13.83
N TYR A 68 -0.08 -4.63 -13.40
CA TYR A 68 0.01 -5.77 -14.31
C TYR A 68 -1.16 -5.71 -15.30
N THR A 69 -0.85 -5.67 -16.59
CA THR A 69 -1.83 -5.77 -17.67
C THR A 69 -2.60 -7.09 -17.54
N GLU A 70 -3.93 -7.01 -17.55
CA GLU A 70 -4.85 -8.17 -17.42
C GLU A 70 -4.66 -9.25 -18.49
N SER A 71 -3.86 -8.97 -19.52
CA SER A 71 -3.58 -9.86 -20.66
C SER A 71 -2.65 -11.03 -20.36
N SER A 72 -1.95 -11.05 -19.21
CA SER A 72 -1.07 -12.15 -18.83
C SER A 72 -1.70 -13.03 -17.74
N VAL A 73 -1.79 -14.33 -18.00
CA VAL A 73 -2.26 -15.32 -17.01
C VAL A 73 -1.16 -15.51 -15.96
N ASN A 74 -1.21 -14.70 -14.90
CA ASN A 74 -0.30 -14.77 -13.76
C ASN A 74 -1.13 -15.08 -12.49
N THR A 75 -0.53 -15.81 -11.54
CA THR A 75 -1.07 -16.08 -10.21
C THR A 75 -1.64 -14.82 -9.52
N LYS A 76 -1.02 -13.64 -9.71
CA LYS A 76 -1.55 -12.36 -9.21
C LYS A 76 -2.91 -11.98 -9.81
N VAL A 77 -3.12 -12.22 -11.11
CA VAL A 77 -4.39 -11.93 -11.80
C VAL A 77 -5.50 -12.88 -11.32
N ILE A 78 -5.18 -14.18 -11.18
CA ILE A 78 -6.12 -15.19 -10.67
C ILE A 78 -6.53 -14.86 -9.22
N GLU A 79 -5.56 -14.52 -8.35
CA GLU A 79 -5.85 -14.12 -6.98
C GLU A 79 -6.68 -12.82 -6.91
N ARG A 80 -6.41 -11.85 -7.79
CA ARG A 80 -7.21 -10.62 -7.91
C ARG A 80 -8.65 -10.91 -8.33
N GLN A 81 -8.86 -11.78 -9.32
CA GLN A 81 -10.19 -12.21 -9.74
C GLN A 81 -10.93 -12.96 -8.63
N ARG A 82 -10.24 -13.88 -7.92
CA ARG A 82 -10.81 -14.59 -6.77
C ARG A 82 -11.27 -13.63 -5.67
N ARG A 83 -10.49 -12.58 -5.38
CA ARG A 83 -10.88 -11.52 -4.43
C ARG A 83 -12.03 -10.67 -4.95
N ARG A 84 -12.05 -10.36 -6.25
CA ARG A 84 -13.14 -9.62 -6.91
C ARG A 84 -14.48 -10.33 -6.79
N MET A 85 -14.50 -11.66 -6.92
CA MET A 85 -15.73 -12.46 -6.77
C MET A 85 -16.29 -12.49 -5.33
N LYS A 86 -15.48 -12.13 -4.32
CA LYS A 86 -15.90 -12.07 -2.91
C LYS A 86 -16.29 -10.65 -2.46
N ARG A 87 -16.52 -9.71 -3.39
CA ARG A 87 -16.77 -8.31 -3.04
C ARG A 87 -18.09 -8.14 -2.27
N THR A 88 -18.00 -7.45 -1.15
CA THR A 88 -19.15 -6.97 -0.36
C THR A 88 -19.05 -5.46 -0.07
N SER A 89 -18.01 -4.79 -0.56
CA SER A 89 -17.70 -3.39 -0.24
C SER A 89 -18.14 -2.43 -1.35
N ARG A 90 -18.66 -1.27 -0.95
CA ARG A 90 -19.11 -0.18 -1.82
C ARG A 90 -17.94 0.56 -2.47
N GLU A 91 -18.19 1.15 -3.63
CA GLU A 91 -17.25 2.12 -4.21
C GLU A 91 -17.36 3.45 -3.47
N ILE A 92 -16.22 4.06 -3.15
CA ILE A 92 -16.14 5.32 -2.43
C ILE A 92 -15.44 6.33 -3.31
N ILE A 93 -16.09 7.46 -3.53
CA ILE A 93 -15.49 8.63 -4.15
C ILE A 93 -14.97 9.50 -3.01
N PHE A 94 -13.67 9.78 -3.00
CA PHE A 94 -13.01 10.52 -1.94
C PHE A 94 -11.94 11.45 -2.52
N ASN A 95 -11.67 12.51 -1.77
CA ASN A 95 -10.57 13.45 -1.94
C ASN A 95 -9.78 13.53 -0.62
N GLU A 96 -8.75 14.38 -0.59
CA GLU A 96 -7.88 14.58 0.58
C GLU A 96 -8.65 14.88 1.87
N SER A 97 -9.69 15.72 1.80
CA SER A 97 -10.48 16.12 2.97
C SER A 97 -11.61 15.13 3.33
N THR A 98 -11.78 14.04 2.56
CA THR A 98 -12.86 13.09 2.80
C THR A 98 -12.52 12.17 3.96
N VAL A 99 -13.39 12.12 4.95
CA VAL A 99 -13.27 11.19 6.10
C VAL A 99 -13.56 9.76 5.65
N LEU A 100 -12.62 8.86 5.87
CA LEU A 100 -12.76 7.44 5.55
C LEU A 100 -13.52 6.72 6.67
N LEU A 101 -14.81 6.50 6.46
CA LEU A 101 -15.70 5.87 7.45
C LEU A 101 -15.64 4.34 7.45
N ASP A 102 -15.32 3.75 6.30
CA ASP A 102 -15.29 2.30 6.15
C ASP A 102 -13.98 1.76 6.76
N PRO A 103 -14.02 0.60 7.47
CA PRO A 103 -12.81 -0.03 7.96
C PRO A 103 -11.81 -0.28 6.81
N GLN A 104 -10.51 -0.06 7.06
CA GLN A 104 -9.44 -0.23 6.06
C GLN A 104 -9.56 -1.52 5.25
N ARG A 105 -9.81 -2.67 5.91
CA ARG A 105 -9.98 -3.96 5.22
C ARG A 105 -11.16 -3.95 4.24
N GLN A 106 -12.26 -3.32 4.62
CA GLN A 106 -13.44 -3.20 3.77
C GLN A 106 -13.18 -2.24 2.61
N PHE A 107 -12.56 -1.09 2.88
CA PHE A 107 -12.16 -0.14 1.86
C PHE A 107 -11.24 -0.79 0.80
N LEU A 108 -10.15 -1.43 1.24
CA LEU A 108 -9.13 -2.05 0.37
C LEU A 108 -9.60 -3.33 -0.31
N SER A 109 -10.73 -3.93 0.12
CA SER A 109 -11.34 -5.07 -0.57
C SER A 109 -11.97 -4.69 -1.92
N ASN A 110 -12.33 -3.42 -2.07
CA ASN A 110 -12.83 -2.88 -3.33
C ASN A 110 -11.64 -2.46 -4.20
N LEU A 111 -11.50 -3.12 -5.35
CA LEU A 111 -10.41 -2.88 -6.28
C LEU A 111 -10.36 -1.43 -6.80
N VAL A 112 -11.52 -0.84 -7.09
CA VAL A 112 -11.60 0.55 -7.59
C VAL A 112 -11.15 1.53 -6.50
N ASN A 113 -11.56 1.31 -5.26
CA ASN A 113 -11.12 2.15 -4.14
C ASN A 113 -9.60 2.03 -3.92
N LYS A 114 -9.06 0.80 -4.00
CA LYS A 114 -7.63 0.54 -3.88
C LYS A 114 -6.83 1.20 -5.02
N GLU A 115 -7.30 1.10 -6.26
CA GLU A 115 -6.65 1.73 -7.41
C GLU A 115 -6.68 3.25 -7.31
N ARG A 116 -7.83 3.83 -6.91
CA ARG A 116 -7.93 5.27 -6.65
C ARG A 116 -6.99 5.72 -5.55
N PHE A 117 -6.91 4.97 -4.45
CA PHE A 117 -5.99 5.23 -3.35
C PHE A 117 -4.55 5.30 -3.87
N ILE A 118 -4.10 4.28 -4.60
CA ILE A 118 -2.75 4.23 -5.18
C ILE A 118 -2.51 5.38 -6.17
N SER A 119 -3.51 5.73 -6.98
CA SER A 119 -3.38 6.79 -7.98
C SER A 119 -3.24 8.19 -7.38
N GLN A 120 -3.84 8.43 -6.21
CA GLN A 120 -3.74 9.71 -5.50
C GLN A 120 -2.48 9.79 -4.63
N THR A 121 -1.82 8.66 -4.35
CA THR A 121 -0.54 8.62 -3.62
C THR A 121 0.71 8.72 -4.51
N ARG A 122 0.54 9.01 -5.81
CA ARG A 122 1.62 9.10 -6.80
C ARG A 122 2.04 10.53 -7.06
#